data_AF-A0A291H2H9-F1
#
_entry.id   AF-A0A291H2H9-F1
#
_cell.length_a   1.000
_cell.length_b   1.000
_cell.length_c   1.000
_cell.angle_alpha   90.00
_cell.angle_beta   90.00
_cell.angle_gamma   90.00
#
_symmetry.space_group_name_H-M   'P 1'
#
loop_
_entity.id
_entity.type
_entity.pdbx_description
1 polymer ?
#
loop_
_entity_poly.entity_id
_entity_poly.type
_entity_poly.pdbx_seq_one_letter_code
_entity_poly.pdbx_strand_id
1 'polypeptide(L)'
;MSTRTTPLRPTAARLLGAVFALTLLAGCSDGSSEPEESAAGTSASDAGGEKGGTSDDGGAADGDTTAGGASDGGGRTAAAVPQDPYAVTPAPDGFTAPDPCTGEGAYYVKVDGTATPELPERAGETLTISADGISGDDAQLTATLGDGSSRPIEDMTLGETASIDLWTISVTSVCADTNLIEFDLID
;
A
#
# COMPACT_ATOMS: atom_id res chain seq x y z
N MET A 1 -2.83 -64.11 -2.19
CA MET A 1 -3.30 -64.57 -3.52
C MET A 1 -4.60 -63.86 -3.85
N SER A 2 -4.80 -63.55 -5.13
CA SER A 2 -5.93 -62.86 -5.76
C SER A 2 -5.84 -61.33 -5.85
N THR A 3 -5.05 -60.92 -6.84
CA THR A 3 -5.07 -59.65 -7.57
C THR A 3 -6.41 -59.41 -8.29
N ARG A 4 -6.91 -58.17 -8.27
CA ARG A 4 -7.67 -57.60 -9.40
C ARG A 4 -7.30 -56.15 -9.63
N THR A 5 -6.86 -55.91 -10.86
CA THR A 5 -6.41 -54.67 -11.49
C THR A 5 -7.43 -54.32 -12.57
N THR A 6 -7.86 -53.06 -12.68
CA THR A 6 -8.42 -52.42 -13.90
C THR A 6 -8.79 -50.95 -13.63
N PRO A 7 -8.88 -50.05 -14.62
CA PRO A 7 -7.81 -49.54 -15.49
C PRO A 7 -7.71 -48.00 -15.50
N LEU A 8 -6.50 -47.47 -15.73
CA LEU A 8 -6.28 -46.06 -16.08
C LEU A 8 -6.81 -45.76 -17.48
N ARG A 9 -7.55 -44.65 -17.66
CA ARG A 9 -7.82 -44.06 -18.97
C ARG A 9 -6.96 -42.81 -19.16
N PRO A 10 -6.08 -42.76 -20.17
CA PRO A 10 -5.47 -41.53 -20.63
C PRO A 10 -6.34 -40.92 -21.73
N THR A 11 -6.60 -39.62 -21.65
CA THR A 11 -6.99 -38.84 -22.83
C THR A 11 -6.29 -37.51 -22.78
N ALA A 12 -5.12 -37.49 -23.43
CA ALA A 12 -4.54 -36.28 -23.97
C ALA A 12 -5.47 -35.74 -25.06
N ALA A 13 -5.92 -34.50 -24.93
CA ALA A 13 -6.45 -33.73 -26.05
C ALA A 13 -5.66 -32.42 -26.10
N ARG A 14 -4.55 -32.46 -26.84
CA ARG A 14 -3.89 -31.26 -27.36
C ARG A 14 -4.85 -30.60 -28.34
N LEU A 15 -5.29 -29.38 -28.05
CA LEU A 15 -5.90 -28.49 -29.04
C LEU A 15 -4.91 -27.38 -29.35
N LEU A 16 -4.16 -27.59 -30.42
CA LEU A 16 -3.62 -26.55 -31.27
C LEU A 16 -4.82 -25.83 -31.91
N GLY A 17 -4.88 -24.51 -31.78
CA GLY A 17 -5.89 -23.67 -32.43
C GLY A 17 -5.33 -22.27 -32.62
N ALA A 18 -4.70 -22.06 -33.77
CA ALA A 18 -4.01 -20.84 -34.14
C ALA A 18 -4.96 -19.79 -34.76
N VAL A 19 -4.48 -18.55 -34.75
CA VAL A 19 -4.83 -17.43 -35.65
C VAL A 19 -6.21 -16.79 -35.47
N PHE A 20 -6.21 -15.54 -34.98
CA PHE A 20 -6.87 -14.46 -35.71
C PHE A 20 -6.10 -13.15 -35.53
N ALA A 21 -5.44 -12.74 -36.61
CA ALA A 21 -4.90 -11.40 -36.82
C ALA A 21 -5.87 -10.68 -37.77
N LEU A 22 -6.48 -9.59 -37.33
CA LEU A 22 -7.16 -8.54 -38.13
C LEU A 22 -7.64 -7.48 -37.13
N THR A 23 -7.59 -6.17 -37.31
CA THR A 23 -6.98 -5.21 -38.25
C THR A 23 -7.39 -3.83 -37.70
N LEU A 24 -6.50 -2.83 -37.78
CA LEU A 24 -6.75 -1.40 -38.07
C LEU A 24 -8.02 -0.72 -37.52
N LEU A 25 -7.87 0.37 -36.75
CA LEU A 25 -8.42 1.70 -37.11
C LEU A 25 -7.93 2.81 -36.14
N ALA A 26 -7.78 4.02 -36.70
CA ALA A 26 -7.63 5.34 -36.06
C ALA A 26 -6.20 5.86 -35.76
N GLY A 27 -5.47 6.18 -36.83
CA GLY A 27 -4.53 7.30 -36.83
C GLY A 27 -5.23 8.56 -37.32
N CYS A 28 -5.24 9.61 -36.50
CA CYS A 28 -5.37 11.03 -36.87
C CYS A 28 -5.19 11.87 -35.60
N SER A 29 -3.96 12.32 -35.34
CA SER A 29 -3.69 13.53 -34.55
C SER A 29 -2.36 14.09 -35.04
N ASP A 30 -2.51 15.01 -35.97
CA ASP A 30 -1.53 16.01 -36.40
C ASP A 30 -1.11 16.83 -35.17
N GLY A 31 0.19 17.03 -34.97
CA GLY A 31 0.70 17.76 -33.80
C GLY A 31 2.22 17.71 -33.70
N SER A 32 2.88 18.53 -34.50
CA SER A 32 4.32 18.81 -34.46
C SER A 32 4.83 19.07 -33.04
N SER A 33 5.97 18.46 -32.69
CA SER A 33 7.01 19.05 -31.84
C SER A 33 8.31 18.30 -32.10
N GLU A 34 9.28 18.99 -32.70
CA GLU A 34 10.67 18.57 -32.86
C GLU A 34 11.29 18.22 -31.49
N PRO A 35 12.11 17.17 -31.39
CA PRO A 35 13.06 17.06 -30.31
C PRO A 35 14.33 17.81 -30.71
N GLU A 36 14.51 19.02 -30.16
CA GLU A 36 15.84 19.63 -30.12
C GLU A 36 16.77 18.78 -29.25
N GLU A 37 17.85 18.37 -29.88
CA GLU A 37 19.04 17.77 -29.28
C GLU A 37 19.71 18.80 -28.36
N SER A 38 19.50 18.70 -27.04
CA SER A 38 20.36 19.37 -26.05
C SER A 38 21.36 18.37 -25.50
N ALA A 39 22.51 18.33 -26.17
CA ALA A 39 23.72 17.71 -25.69
C ALA A 39 24.27 18.43 -24.44
N ALA A 40 24.95 17.63 -23.61
CA ALA A 40 25.52 17.94 -22.31
C ALA A 40 26.45 19.17 -22.24
N GLY A 41 26.57 19.73 -21.02
CA GLY A 41 27.59 20.74 -20.72
C GLY A 41 27.70 21.16 -19.25
N THR A 42 28.30 20.30 -18.43
CA THR A 42 29.28 20.55 -17.35
C THR A 42 29.22 21.79 -16.42
N SER A 43 29.33 21.47 -15.11
CA SER A 43 30.11 22.15 -14.06
C SER A 43 29.58 23.45 -13.41
N ALA A 44 29.30 23.38 -12.10
CA ALA A 44 30.20 23.89 -11.06
C ALA A 44 29.66 23.57 -9.66
N SER A 45 30.43 22.80 -8.89
CA SER A 45 30.27 22.63 -7.44
C SER A 45 30.87 23.85 -6.73
N ASP A 46 30.11 24.52 -5.87
CA ASP A 46 30.66 25.40 -4.84
C ASP A 46 30.50 24.71 -3.48
N ALA A 47 31.66 24.36 -2.93
CA ALA A 47 31.86 24.05 -1.53
C ALA A 47 32.47 25.28 -0.86
N GLY A 48 31.72 25.88 0.07
CA GLY A 48 32.22 26.78 1.09
C GLY A 48 31.29 26.66 2.30
N GLY A 49 31.70 26.19 3.48
CA GLY A 49 32.97 26.49 4.13
C GLY A 49 32.73 27.57 5.18
N GLU A 50 32.42 27.12 6.39
CA GLU A 50 32.80 27.68 7.69
C GLU A 50 32.75 29.20 7.96
N LYS A 51 31.93 29.59 8.95
CA LYS A 51 32.34 30.56 9.97
C LYS A 51 31.84 30.14 11.35
N GLY A 52 32.70 29.43 12.06
CA GLY A 52 32.68 29.39 13.51
C GLY A 52 33.29 30.66 14.09
N GLY A 53 32.62 31.20 15.11
CA GLY A 53 33.13 31.83 16.33
C GLY A 53 34.22 32.90 16.27
N THR A 54 33.93 34.06 16.87
CA THR A 54 34.73 34.60 17.98
C THR A 54 33.84 35.38 18.95
N SER A 55 34.09 35.17 20.23
CA SER A 55 33.51 35.78 21.42
C SER A 55 33.74 37.29 21.49
N ASP A 56 32.82 38.02 22.12
CA ASP A 56 33.13 39.26 22.83
C ASP A 56 32.50 39.23 24.22
N ASP A 57 33.37 39.19 25.22
CA ASP A 57 33.07 39.38 26.63
C ASP A 57 32.74 40.86 26.89
N GLY A 58 31.54 41.13 27.39
CA GLY A 58 31.10 42.47 27.76
C GLY A 58 30.23 42.44 29.00
N GLY A 59 30.83 42.17 30.15
CA GLY A 59 30.17 42.31 31.45
C GLY A 59 29.95 43.78 31.81
N ALA A 60 28.72 44.12 32.15
CA ALA A 60 28.40 45.22 33.05
C ALA A 60 27.18 44.79 33.89
N ALA A 61 27.42 44.62 35.19
CA ALA A 61 26.40 44.38 36.18
C ALA A 61 25.71 45.70 36.53
N ASP A 62 24.39 45.72 36.50
CA ASP A 62 23.53 46.54 37.35
C ASP A 62 22.18 45.84 37.47
N GLY A 63 21.77 45.54 38.71
CA GLY A 63 20.71 44.59 39.02
C GLY A 63 19.29 45.13 38.88
N ASP A 64 18.34 44.20 38.77
CA ASP A 64 17.13 44.13 39.61
C ASP A 64 16.38 42.84 39.25
N THR A 65 15.89 42.16 40.27
CA THR A 65 15.15 40.91 40.21
C THR A 65 13.77 41.09 39.59
N THR A 66 13.36 40.24 38.63
CA THR A 66 12.03 39.56 38.60
C THR A 66 11.91 38.63 37.37
N ALA A 67 11.75 37.34 37.67
CA ALA A 67 10.98 36.29 37.02
C ALA A 67 10.59 36.36 35.51
N GLY A 68 10.77 35.20 34.86
CA GLY A 68 9.90 34.71 33.77
C GLY A 68 10.58 34.70 32.40
N GLY A 69 10.85 33.56 31.77
CA GLY A 69 10.57 32.19 32.13
C GLY A 69 11.54 31.27 31.40
N ALA A 70 11.78 30.10 31.99
CA ALA A 70 12.22 28.97 31.20
C ALA A 70 11.16 28.80 30.11
N SER A 71 11.55 28.95 28.84
CA SER A 71 10.74 28.51 27.71
C SER A 71 10.54 27.02 27.94
N ASP A 72 9.41 26.65 28.53
CA ASP A 72 9.03 25.27 28.68
C ASP A 72 8.92 24.75 27.25
N GLY A 73 9.72 23.73 26.95
CA GLY A 73 9.65 23.01 25.68
C GLY A 73 8.26 22.39 25.57
N GLY A 74 7.28 23.20 25.19
CA GLY A 74 5.88 22.88 24.95
C GLY A 74 5.74 22.21 23.60
N GLY A 75 6.59 21.23 23.35
CA GLY A 75 6.49 20.30 22.24
C GLY A 75 6.21 18.91 22.78
N ARG A 76 5.31 18.79 23.77
CA ARG A 76 4.71 17.49 24.05
C ARG A 76 3.84 17.16 22.84
N THR A 77 4.45 16.48 21.88
CA THR A 77 3.78 15.71 20.82
C THR A 77 2.53 15.10 21.44
N ALA A 78 1.35 15.55 21.01
CA ALA A 78 0.11 14.95 21.47
C ALA A 78 0.24 13.43 21.25
N ALA A 79 0.09 12.65 22.32
CA ALA A 79 0.07 11.21 22.20
C ALA A 79 -1.04 10.87 21.19
N ALA A 80 -0.74 10.01 20.22
CA ALA A 80 -1.75 9.53 19.28
C ALA A 80 -2.91 8.93 20.09
N VAL A 81 -4.11 9.50 19.93
CA VAL A 81 -5.31 8.98 20.58
C VAL A 81 -5.66 7.67 19.86
N PRO A 82 -5.73 6.53 20.57
CA PRO A 82 -6.13 5.26 19.96
C PRO A 82 -7.46 5.43 19.22
N GLN A 83 -7.47 5.07 17.94
CA GLN A 83 -8.69 5.00 17.14
C GLN A 83 -9.21 3.57 17.20
N ASP A 84 -10.52 3.40 17.31
CA ASP A 84 -11.14 2.07 17.17
C ASP A 84 -10.90 1.53 15.75
N PRO A 85 -10.61 0.22 15.57
CA PRO A 85 -10.36 -0.35 14.26
C PRO A 85 -11.59 -0.29 13.34
N TYR A 86 -11.37 -0.38 12.03
CA TYR A 86 -12.46 -0.62 11.07
C TYR A 86 -13.06 -2.00 11.32
N ALA A 87 -14.38 -2.05 11.53
CA ALA A 87 -15.08 -3.29 11.79
C ALA A 87 -15.14 -4.18 10.54
N VAL A 88 -15.07 -5.49 10.77
CA VAL A 88 -15.17 -6.50 9.72
C VAL A 88 -16.58 -7.08 9.66
N THR A 89 -17.09 -7.23 8.43
CA THR A 89 -18.31 -7.96 8.14
C THR A 89 -17.94 -9.39 7.76
N PRO A 90 -18.47 -10.41 8.48
CA PRO A 90 -18.18 -11.81 8.21
C PRO A 90 -18.55 -12.24 6.79
N ALA A 91 -17.88 -13.27 6.30
CA ALA A 91 -18.19 -13.88 5.01
C ALA A 91 -19.66 -14.37 4.97
N PRO A 92 -20.34 -14.28 3.81
CA PRO A 92 -21.72 -14.72 3.69
C PRO A 92 -21.92 -16.20 4.03
N ASP A 93 -23.11 -16.54 4.55
CA ASP A 93 -23.49 -17.92 4.80
C ASP A 93 -23.40 -18.77 3.52
N GLY A 94 -22.74 -19.93 3.62
CA GLY A 94 -22.55 -20.85 2.48
C GLY A 94 -21.45 -20.43 1.51
N PHE A 95 -20.68 -19.39 1.82
CA PHE A 95 -19.46 -19.06 1.09
C PHE A 95 -18.50 -20.26 1.09
N THR A 96 -18.00 -20.60 -0.09
CA THR A 96 -16.98 -21.64 -0.27
C THR A 96 -15.69 -20.94 -0.64
N ALA A 97 -14.70 -21.00 0.24
CA ALA A 97 -13.40 -20.42 -0.01
C ALA A 97 -12.77 -21.02 -1.28
N PRO A 98 -12.30 -20.21 -2.24
CA PRO A 98 -11.41 -20.70 -3.28
C PRO A 98 -10.11 -21.24 -2.68
N ASP A 99 -9.32 -21.90 -3.53
CA ASP A 99 -7.95 -22.25 -3.16
C ASP A 99 -7.19 -20.96 -2.80
N PRO A 100 -6.43 -20.93 -1.70
CA PRO A 100 -5.65 -19.75 -1.35
C PRO A 100 -4.49 -19.59 -2.33
N CYS A 101 -4.04 -18.34 -2.49
CA CYS A 101 -2.81 -17.95 -3.17
C CYS A 101 -2.80 -18.21 -4.67
N THR A 102 -3.97 -18.03 -5.31
CA THR A 102 -4.11 -18.20 -6.75
C THR A 102 -3.55 -17.03 -7.54
N GLY A 103 -3.29 -15.88 -6.92
CA GLY A 103 -2.89 -14.66 -7.64
C GLY A 103 -4.05 -14.03 -8.39
N GLU A 104 -5.29 -14.31 -7.99
CA GLU A 104 -6.50 -13.87 -8.67
C GLU A 104 -7.06 -12.56 -8.11
N GLY A 105 -6.63 -12.13 -6.92
CA GLY A 105 -7.04 -10.84 -6.38
C GLY A 105 -6.60 -9.68 -7.27
N ALA A 106 -7.49 -8.70 -7.45
CA ALA A 106 -7.20 -7.50 -8.23
C ALA A 106 -6.10 -6.65 -7.59
N TYR A 107 -6.01 -6.70 -6.25
CA TYR A 107 -4.99 -6.03 -5.46
C TYR A 107 -4.31 -7.04 -4.55
N TYR A 108 -3.04 -6.77 -4.26
CA TYR A 108 -2.30 -7.52 -3.25
C TYR A 108 -1.43 -6.61 -2.41
N VAL A 109 -1.16 -7.03 -1.19
CA VAL A 109 -0.23 -6.36 -0.28
C VAL A 109 0.70 -7.41 0.31
N LYS A 110 2.00 -7.10 0.35
CA LYS A 110 2.98 -7.91 1.08
C LYS A 110 3.08 -7.38 2.51
N VAL A 111 3.34 -8.25 3.47
CA VAL A 111 3.68 -7.84 4.84
C VAL A 111 4.81 -6.80 4.81
N ASP A 112 4.69 -5.76 5.62
CA ASP A 112 5.53 -4.56 5.66
C ASP A 112 5.51 -3.72 4.36
N GLY A 113 4.51 -3.92 3.51
CA GLY A 113 4.32 -3.22 2.24
C GLY A 113 2.96 -2.53 2.12
N THR A 114 2.76 -1.91 0.96
CA THR A 114 1.49 -1.28 0.58
C THR A 114 0.85 -2.00 -0.60
N ALA A 115 -0.46 -1.84 -0.74
CA ALA A 115 -1.22 -2.44 -1.82
C ALA A 115 -0.67 -2.11 -3.21
N THR A 116 -0.73 -3.10 -4.09
CA THR A 116 -0.33 -3.03 -5.49
C THR A 116 -1.41 -3.70 -6.35
N PRO A 117 -1.90 -3.05 -7.42
CA PRO A 117 -1.62 -1.65 -7.78
C PRO A 117 -2.16 -0.67 -6.72
N GLU A 118 -1.82 0.61 -6.85
CA GLU A 118 -2.43 1.65 -6.02
C GLU A 118 -3.96 1.62 -6.17
N LEU A 119 -4.68 1.82 -5.07
CA LEU A 119 -6.15 1.82 -5.10
C LEU A 119 -6.67 3.07 -5.83
N PRO A 120 -7.79 2.97 -6.55
CA PRO A 120 -8.41 4.11 -7.21
C PRO A 120 -8.86 5.18 -6.21
N GLU A 121 -8.58 6.43 -6.55
CA GLU A 121 -9.12 7.62 -5.88
C GLU A 121 -10.66 7.65 -5.99
N ARG A 122 -11.33 8.05 -4.90
CA ARG A 122 -12.79 8.23 -4.87
C ARG A 122 -13.11 9.60 -4.30
N ALA A 123 -13.85 10.40 -5.06
CA ALA A 123 -14.29 11.74 -4.66
C ALA A 123 -13.16 12.69 -4.17
N GLY A 124 -11.95 12.57 -4.74
CA GLY A 124 -10.79 13.38 -4.33
C GLY A 124 -10.05 12.85 -3.10
N GLU A 125 -10.46 11.69 -2.56
CA GLU A 125 -9.84 11.02 -1.43
C GLU A 125 -9.05 9.79 -1.91
N THR A 126 -7.94 9.48 -1.23
CA THR A 126 -7.10 8.31 -1.53
C THR A 126 -7.11 7.32 -0.37
N LEU A 127 -6.91 6.04 -0.69
CA LEU A 127 -6.79 4.97 0.30
C LEU A 127 -5.53 4.16 0.03
N THR A 128 -4.70 4.02 1.07
CA THR A 128 -3.58 3.08 1.08
C THR A 128 -3.87 1.97 2.07
N ILE A 129 -3.78 0.72 1.62
CA ILE A 129 -3.80 -0.46 2.49
C ILE A 129 -2.36 -0.94 2.69
N SER A 130 -1.96 -1.14 3.94
CA SER A 130 -0.70 -1.80 4.32
C SER A 130 -0.98 -3.07 5.12
N ALA A 131 -0.04 -4.01 5.09
CA ALA A 131 -0.12 -5.23 5.89
C ALA A 131 0.93 -5.21 7.00
N ASP A 132 0.48 -5.29 8.23
CA ASP A 132 1.32 -5.38 9.43
C ASP A 132 1.79 -6.81 9.67
N GLY A 133 1.00 -7.81 9.23
CA GLY A 133 1.32 -9.22 9.43
C GLY A 133 0.25 -10.19 8.97
N ILE A 134 0.54 -11.47 9.19
CA ILE A 134 -0.40 -12.58 9.03
C ILE A 134 -0.32 -13.43 10.30
N SER A 135 -1.47 -13.74 10.91
CA SER A 135 -1.57 -14.59 12.09
C SER A 135 -2.47 -15.78 11.79
N GLY A 136 -1.87 -16.93 11.47
CA GLY A 136 -2.64 -18.08 10.98
C GLY A 136 -3.28 -17.75 9.63
N ASP A 137 -4.61 -17.74 9.59
CA ASP A 137 -5.39 -17.39 8.39
C ASP A 137 -5.85 -15.91 8.39
N ASP A 138 -5.49 -15.17 9.44
CA ASP A 138 -5.91 -13.79 9.65
C ASP A 138 -4.90 -12.80 9.04
N ALA A 139 -5.39 -11.89 8.20
CA ALA A 139 -4.66 -10.74 7.69
C ALA A 139 -4.75 -9.56 8.68
N GLN A 140 -3.59 -9.03 9.06
CA GLN A 140 -3.49 -7.83 9.90
C GLN A 140 -3.22 -6.64 8.99
N LEU A 141 -4.25 -5.83 8.76
CA LEU A 141 -4.25 -4.76 7.78
C LEU A 141 -4.44 -3.39 8.46
N THR A 142 -3.81 -2.37 7.88
CA THR A 142 -3.99 -0.97 8.26
C THR A 142 -4.42 -0.16 7.05
N ALA A 143 -5.40 0.71 7.25
CA ALA A 143 -5.91 1.63 6.23
C ALA A 143 -5.47 3.06 6.55
N THR A 144 -4.89 3.74 5.56
CA THR A 144 -4.47 5.14 5.65
C THR A 144 -5.18 5.95 4.57
N LEU A 145 -5.91 6.98 5.00
CA LEU A 145 -6.58 7.93 4.10
C LEU A 145 -5.59 9.02 3.63
N GLY A 146 -5.96 9.78 2.59
CA GLY A 146 -5.11 10.80 1.97
C GLY A 146 -4.77 11.99 2.86
N ASP A 147 -5.49 12.19 3.97
CA ASP A 147 -5.16 13.15 5.02
C ASP A 147 -4.04 12.65 5.96
N GLY A 148 -3.57 11.41 5.77
CA GLY A 148 -2.58 10.73 6.60
C GLY A 148 -3.16 10.06 7.85
N SER A 149 -4.48 10.10 8.05
CA SER A 149 -5.16 9.39 9.13
C SER A 149 -5.05 7.89 8.91
N SER A 150 -4.37 7.21 9.83
CA SER A 150 -4.12 5.78 9.78
C SER A 150 -4.87 5.05 10.89
N ARG A 151 -5.52 3.94 10.55
CA ARG A 151 -6.32 3.15 11.47
C ARG A 151 -6.25 1.66 11.10
N PRO A 152 -6.07 0.76 12.09
CA PRO A 152 -6.12 -0.68 11.86
C PRO A 152 -7.51 -1.12 11.39
N ILE A 153 -7.55 -2.20 10.63
CA ILE A 153 -8.76 -2.98 10.35
C ILE A 153 -8.75 -4.14 11.33
N GLU A 154 -9.92 -4.57 11.83
CA GLU A 154 -9.98 -5.84 12.57
C GLU A 154 -9.39 -6.97 11.71
N ASP A 155 -8.79 -7.96 12.35
CA ASP A 155 -8.18 -9.11 11.67
C ASP A 155 -9.18 -9.73 10.68
N MET A 156 -8.76 -9.87 9.41
CA MET A 156 -9.63 -10.30 8.32
C MET A 156 -9.21 -11.66 7.78
N THR A 157 -10.18 -12.54 7.55
CA THR A 157 -10.01 -13.80 6.84
C THR A 157 -10.63 -13.75 5.46
N LEU A 158 -10.37 -14.79 4.67
CA LEU A 158 -10.84 -14.93 3.31
C LEU A 158 -12.38 -14.87 3.24
N GLY A 159 -12.89 -14.00 2.36
CA GLY A 159 -14.31 -13.77 2.11
C GLY A 159 -14.94 -12.69 3.00
N GLU A 160 -14.22 -12.20 4.01
CA GLU A 160 -14.67 -11.11 4.87
C GLU A 160 -14.44 -9.75 4.22
N THR A 161 -15.22 -8.76 4.66
CA THR A 161 -15.20 -7.42 4.09
C THR A 161 -15.05 -6.34 5.16
N ALA A 162 -14.45 -5.20 4.80
CA ALA A 162 -14.36 -4.05 5.69
C ALA A 162 -14.70 -2.77 4.91
N SER A 163 -15.57 -1.93 5.48
CA SER A 163 -15.93 -0.63 4.91
C SER A 163 -15.05 0.47 5.50
N ILE A 164 -14.31 1.13 4.63
CA ILE A 164 -13.30 2.15 4.93
C ILE A 164 -13.73 3.42 4.19
N ASP A 165 -14.55 4.24 4.84
CA ASP A 165 -15.13 5.45 4.25
C ASP A 165 -15.78 5.19 2.88
N LEU A 166 -15.13 5.58 1.78
CA LEU A 166 -15.63 5.44 0.40
C LEU A 166 -15.30 4.10 -0.26
N TRP A 167 -14.53 3.23 0.40
CA TRP A 167 -14.12 1.92 -0.13
C TRP A 167 -14.70 0.79 0.71
N THR A 168 -15.00 -0.33 0.08
CA THR A 168 -15.19 -1.60 0.78
C THR A 168 -14.19 -2.58 0.19
N ILE A 169 -13.38 -3.20 1.04
CA ILE A 169 -12.42 -4.21 0.63
C ILE A 169 -12.95 -5.60 0.98
N SER A 170 -12.59 -6.61 0.20
CA SER A 170 -12.85 -8.03 0.48
C SER A 170 -11.56 -8.81 0.40
N VAL A 171 -11.17 -9.49 1.47
CA VAL A 171 -10.00 -10.38 1.40
C VAL A 171 -10.34 -11.58 0.55
N THR A 172 -9.54 -11.85 -0.47
CA THR A 172 -9.72 -12.98 -1.39
C THR A 172 -8.72 -14.09 -1.14
N SER A 173 -7.56 -13.79 -0.53
CA SER A 173 -6.61 -14.79 -0.09
C SER A 173 -5.64 -14.27 0.99
N VAL A 174 -5.24 -15.16 1.90
CA VAL A 174 -4.16 -14.92 2.87
C VAL A 174 -3.09 -16.00 2.71
N CYS A 175 -1.88 -15.58 2.36
CA CYS A 175 -0.78 -16.46 1.98
C CYS A 175 0.39 -16.33 2.95
N ALA A 176 0.34 -17.07 4.05
CA ALA A 176 1.39 -17.05 5.06
C ALA A 176 2.77 -17.43 4.49
N ASP A 177 2.83 -18.40 3.57
CA ASP A 177 4.10 -18.88 3.00
C ASP A 177 4.84 -17.81 2.17
N THR A 178 4.09 -16.88 1.56
CA THR A 178 4.63 -15.83 0.70
C THR A 178 4.50 -14.43 1.30
N ASN A 179 3.97 -14.32 2.53
CA ASN A 179 3.64 -13.08 3.21
C ASN A 179 2.82 -12.13 2.32
N LEU A 180 1.82 -12.68 1.63
CA LEU A 180 0.99 -11.98 0.66
C LEU A 180 -0.47 -12.04 1.09
N ILE A 181 -1.18 -10.92 1.00
CA ILE A 181 -2.62 -10.85 1.17
C ILE A 181 -3.19 -10.30 -0.14
N GLU A 182 -4.20 -10.97 -0.67
CA GLU A 182 -4.92 -10.56 -1.88
C GLU A 182 -6.32 -10.08 -1.50
N PHE A 183 -6.80 -9.03 -2.16
CA PHE A 183 -8.12 -8.48 -1.90
C PHE A 183 -8.70 -7.79 -3.14
N ASP A 184 -10.01 -7.62 -3.11
CA ASP A 184 -10.77 -6.89 -4.13
C ASP A 184 -11.47 -5.67 -3.52
N LEU A 185 -11.82 -4.72 -4.39
CA LEU A 185 -12.75 -3.64 -4.04
C LEU A 185 -14.17 -4.02 -4.41
N ILE A 186 -15.10 -3.76 -3.49
CA ILE A 186 -16.53 -3.92 -3.68
C ILE A 186 -17.17 -2.53 -3.77
N ASP A 187 -18.06 -2.36 -4.75
CA ASP A 187 -18.87 -1.16 -4.98
C ASP A 187 -20.30 -1.30 -4.43
#